data_AF-A0A2G7M551-F1
#
_entry.id   AF-A0A2G7M551-F1
#
_cell.length_a   1.000
_cell.length_b   1.000
_cell.length_c   1.000
_cell.angle_alpha   90.00
_cell.angle_beta   90.00
_cell.angle_gamma   90.00
#
_symmetry.space_group_name_H-M   'P 1'
#
loop_
_entity.id
_entity.type
_entity.pdbx_description
1 polymer ?
#
loop_
_entity_poly.entity_id
_entity_poly.type
_entity_poly.pdbx_seq_one_letter_code
_entity_poly.pdbx_strand_id
1 'polypeptide(L)'
;MRFYEMLYSNVGHELKKKSTHLLQISINESLISNETCLVDIDGFNIPNLLSGVIVLVAAERNMTVVMGSGWMNPYQKRYAHVYTVSSFNKLHKNKRPSNILITEGVDIDKLKLGNRDKIISGFVDYEKYQRRELRKLKLREEVK
;
A
#
# COMPACT_ATOMS: atom_id res chain seq x y z
N MET A 1 3.08 -9.89 -33.27
CA MET A 1 2.21 -9.88 -32.07
C MET A 1 0.77 -9.90 -32.57
N ARG A 2 -0.04 -10.88 -32.15
CA ARG A 2 -1.44 -11.05 -32.60
C ARG A 2 -2.29 -9.88 -32.08
N PHE A 3 -3.34 -9.46 -32.81
CA PHE A 3 -4.20 -8.33 -32.44
C PHE A 3 -4.68 -8.35 -30.97
N TYR A 4 -5.05 -9.53 -30.46
CA TYR A 4 -5.45 -9.72 -29.07
C TYR A 4 -4.32 -9.42 -28.07
N GLU A 5 -3.09 -9.82 -28.36
CA GLU A 5 -1.93 -9.55 -27.48
C GLU A 5 -1.64 -8.05 -27.37
N MET A 6 -1.81 -7.31 -28.47
CA MET A 6 -1.67 -5.85 -28.50
C MET A 6 -2.80 -5.15 -27.73
N LEU A 7 -4.03 -5.66 -27.83
CA LEU A 7 -5.18 -5.14 -27.09
C LEU A 7 -5.02 -5.34 -25.58
N TYR A 8 -4.60 -6.53 -25.15
CA TYR A 8 -4.29 -6.82 -23.74
C TYR A 8 -3.17 -5.94 -23.21
N SER A 9 -2.11 -5.72 -23.99
CA SER A 9 -1.01 -4.83 -23.63
C SER A 9 -1.48 -3.37 -23.45
N ASN A 10 -2.31 -2.86 -24.36
CA ASN A 10 -2.81 -1.48 -24.31
C ASN A 10 -3.78 -1.26 -23.15
N VAL A 11 -4.71 -2.19 -22.90
CA VAL A 11 -5.62 -2.14 -21.75
C VAL A 11 -4.84 -2.21 -20.44
N GLY A 12 -3.85 -3.11 -20.35
CA GLY A 12 -2.96 -3.19 -19.18
C GLY A 12 -2.17 -1.90 -18.95
N HIS A 13 -1.71 -1.25 -20.02
CA HIS A 13 -0.97 0.01 -19.94
C HIS A 13 -1.84 1.18 -19.43
N GLU A 14 -3.07 1.31 -19.94
CA GLU A 14 -4.01 2.35 -19.49
C GLU A 14 -4.49 2.13 -18.06
N LEU A 15 -4.76 0.88 -17.66
CA LEU A 15 -5.08 0.54 -16.27
C LEU A 15 -3.93 0.88 -15.33
N LYS A 16 -2.69 0.57 -15.73
CA LYS A 16 -1.49 0.95 -14.98
C LYS A 16 -1.40 2.47 -14.82
N LYS A 17 -1.57 3.23 -15.90
CA LYS A 17 -1.51 4.69 -15.91
C LYS A 17 -2.54 5.31 -14.95
N LYS A 18 -3.79 4.86 -15.00
CA LYS A 18 -4.85 5.34 -14.10
C LYS A 18 -4.56 4.98 -12.63
N SER A 19 -4.13 3.75 -12.36
CA SER A 19 -3.78 3.29 -11.00
C SER A 19 -2.64 4.11 -10.41
N THR A 20 -1.58 4.36 -11.20
CA THR A 20 -0.46 5.21 -10.79
C THR A 20 -0.91 6.62 -10.46
N HIS A 21 -1.79 7.20 -11.28
CA HIS A 21 -2.27 8.56 -11.09
C HIS A 21 -3.09 8.72 -9.80
N LEU A 22 -4.06 7.84 -9.57
CA LEU A 22 -4.91 7.86 -8.37
C LEU A 22 -4.07 7.66 -7.10
N LEU A 23 -3.10 6.74 -7.14
CA LEU A 23 -2.17 6.55 -6.04
C LEU A 23 -1.37 7.82 -5.76
N GLN A 24 -0.85 8.46 -6.81
CA GLN A 24 -0.04 9.65 -6.63
C GLN A 24 -0.84 10.80 -6.00
N ILE A 25 -2.12 10.93 -6.33
CA ILE A 25 -3.03 11.91 -5.70
C ILE A 25 -3.16 11.62 -4.21
N SER A 26 -3.51 10.38 -3.83
CA SER A 26 -3.67 9.98 -2.42
C SER A 26 -2.41 10.27 -1.59
N ILE A 27 -1.23 9.93 -2.11
CA ILE A 27 0.04 10.21 -1.43
C ILE A 27 0.25 11.72 -1.25
N ASN A 28 -0.03 12.52 -2.28
CA ASN A 28 0.17 13.97 -2.20
C ASN A 28 -0.79 14.59 -1.18
N GLU A 29 -2.06 14.19 -1.18
CA GLU A 29 -3.05 14.66 -0.21
C GLU A 29 -2.60 14.36 1.23
N SER A 30 -2.13 13.14 1.49
CA SER A 30 -1.64 12.76 2.80
C SER A 30 -0.41 13.51 3.28
N LEU A 31 0.49 13.88 2.35
CA LEU A 31 1.65 14.70 2.68
C LEU A 31 1.24 16.14 3.03
N ILE A 32 0.13 16.64 2.49
CA ILE A 32 -0.40 17.98 2.75
C ILE A 32 -1.19 18.01 4.06
N SER A 33 -2.11 17.06 4.27
CA SER A 33 -3.03 17.06 5.43
C SER A 33 -2.42 16.44 6.69
N ASN A 34 -1.24 15.79 6.60
CA ASN A 34 -0.68 14.90 7.62
C ASN A 34 -1.60 13.70 7.97
N GLU A 35 -2.69 13.48 7.23
CA GLU A 35 -3.59 12.35 7.44
C GLU A 35 -3.21 11.19 6.53
N THR A 36 -3.31 9.95 7.05
CA THR A 36 -3.15 8.77 6.21
C THR A 36 -4.37 8.61 5.30
N CYS A 37 -4.18 8.71 3.98
CA CYS A 37 -5.23 8.49 3.01
C CYS A 37 -5.28 7.01 2.65
N LEU A 38 -6.48 6.43 2.71
CA LEU A 38 -6.75 5.03 2.41
C LEU A 38 -7.33 4.92 1.01
N VAL A 39 -6.63 4.23 0.13
CA VAL A 39 -7.10 3.95 -1.23
C VAL A 39 -7.77 2.59 -1.24
N ASP A 40 -9.05 2.58 -1.58
CA ASP A 40 -9.79 1.35 -1.85
C ASP A 40 -9.29 0.71 -3.15
N ILE A 41 -9.04 -0.59 -3.07
CA ILE A 41 -8.49 -1.38 -4.17
C ILE A 41 -9.43 -2.43 -4.71
N ASP A 42 -10.65 -2.56 -4.16
CA ASP A 42 -11.61 -3.58 -4.57
C ASP A 42 -12.06 -3.40 -6.04
N GLY A 43 -11.92 -2.19 -6.59
CA GLY A 43 -12.10 -1.92 -8.03
C GLY A 43 -10.96 -2.42 -8.92
N PHE A 44 -9.81 -2.82 -8.37
CA PHE A 44 -8.64 -3.27 -9.10
C PHE A 44 -8.46 -4.78 -8.96
N ASN A 45 -9.09 -5.55 -9.85
CA ASN A 45 -8.96 -7.02 -9.89
C ASN A 45 -7.59 -7.50 -10.47
N ILE A 46 -6.52 -6.72 -10.27
CA ILE A 46 -5.16 -6.98 -10.77
C ILE A 46 -4.11 -6.71 -9.67
N PRO A 47 -4.04 -7.54 -8.61
CA PRO A 47 -3.21 -7.27 -7.43
C PRO A 47 -1.71 -7.14 -7.73
N ASN A 48 -1.19 -7.92 -8.68
CA ASN A 48 0.22 -7.91 -9.05
C ASN A 48 0.62 -6.62 -9.79
N LEU A 49 -0.26 -6.08 -10.65
CA LEU A 49 -0.01 -4.82 -11.35
C LEU A 49 0.02 -3.67 -10.34
N LEU A 50 -0.96 -3.69 -9.41
CA LEU A 50 -1.05 -2.71 -8.34
C LEU A 50 0.16 -2.77 -7.41
N SER A 51 0.62 -3.97 -7.04
CA SER A 51 1.87 -4.16 -6.28
C SER A 51 3.07 -3.51 -6.97
N GLY A 52 3.17 -3.64 -8.30
CA GLY A 52 4.22 -3.01 -9.08
C GLY A 52 4.12 -1.49 -9.09
N VAL A 53 2.92 -0.95 -9.29
CA VAL A 53 2.67 0.50 -9.26
C VAL A 53 3.03 1.09 -7.89
N ILE A 54 2.62 0.43 -6.81
CA ILE A 54 2.93 0.83 -5.44
C ILE A 54 4.43 0.95 -5.22
N VAL A 55 5.19 -0.08 -5.63
CA VAL A 55 6.65 -0.10 -5.46
C VAL A 55 7.32 1.01 -6.27
N LEU A 56 6.84 1.27 -7.49
CA LEU A 56 7.39 2.32 -8.35
C LEU A 56 7.15 3.72 -7.76
N VAL A 57 5.92 4.02 -7.37
CA VAL A 57 5.57 5.34 -6.78
C VAL A 57 6.30 5.55 -5.45
N ALA A 58 6.37 4.51 -4.61
CA ALA A 58 7.13 4.58 -3.37
C ALA A 58 8.63 4.84 -3.63
N ALA A 59 9.21 4.25 -4.67
CA ALA A 59 10.61 4.50 -5.03
C ALA A 59 10.83 5.94 -5.52
N GLU A 60 9.96 6.47 -6.37
CA GLU A 60 10.01 7.87 -6.86
C GLU A 60 9.91 8.89 -5.71
N ARG A 61 9.19 8.52 -4.64
CA ARG A 61 8.97 9.36 -3.46
C ARG A 61 9.92 9.04 -2.30
N ASN A 62 10.91 8.16 -2.51
CA ASN A 62 11.83 7.67 -1.48
C ASN A 62 11.10 7.20 -0.21
N MET A 63 10.21 6.23 -0.36
CA MET A 63 9.36 5.71 0.71
C MET A 63 9.63 4.24 0.99
N THR A 64 9.26 3.82 2.19
CA THR A 64 9.23 2.41 2.58
C THR A 64 7.89 1.77 2.21
N VAL A 65 7.92 0.56 1.65
CA VAL A 65 6.71 -0.23 1.37
C VAL A 65 6.56 -1.42 2.34
N VAL A 66 5.44 -1.36 3.05
CA VAL A 66 4.68 -2.33 3.84
C VAL A 66 3.92 -3.43 3.07
N MET A 67 4.52 -4.54 2.66
CA MET A 67 3.75 -5.62 1.99
C MET A 67 3.05 -6.54 3.00
N GLY A 68 1.72 -6.63 2.90
CA GLY A 68 0.88 -7.54 3.68
C GLY A 68 0.81 -8.95 3.10
N SER A 69 0.10 -9.86 3.77
CA SER A 69 -0.06 -11.24 3.29
C SER A 69 -0.80 -11.29 1.95
N GLY A 70 -0.25 -12.01 0.96
CA GLY A 70 -0.83 -12.12 -0.38
C GLY A 70 -0.27 -11.11 -1.39
N TRP A 71 0.52 -10.13 -0.93
CA TRP A 71 1.22 -9.19 -1.80
C TRP A 71 2.61 -9.70 -2.14
N MET A 72 3.00 -9.52 -3.39
CA MET A 72 4.33 -9.87 -3.89
C MET A 72 5.00 -8.61 -4.43
N ASN A 73 6.26 -8.39 -4.07
CA ASN A 73 7.07 -7.40 -4.76
C ASN A 73 7.45 -7.96 -6.15
N PRO A 74 6.90 -7.46 -7.27
CA PRO A 74 7.25 -7.98 -8.60
C PRO A 74 8.70 -7.65 -8.99
N TYR A 75 9.38 -6.81 -8.21
CA TYR A 75 10.72 -6.31 -8.47
C TYR A 75 11.74 -6.73 -7.41
N GLN A 76 11.50 -7.81 -6.64
CA GLN A 76 12.23 -8.31 -5.44
C GLN A 76 13.68 -7.83 -5.17
N LYS A 77 14.52 -7.56 -6.18
CA LYS A 77 15.92 -7.09 -6.06
C LYS A 77 16.18 -5.62 -6.40
N ARG A 78 15.24 -4.89 -7.03
CA ARG A 78 15.46 -3.53 -7.57
C ARG A 78 15.26 -2.40 -6.56
N TYR A 79 14.49 -2.62 -5.51
CA TYR A 79 14.12 -1.55 -4.57
C TYR A 79 14.39 -1.99 -3.12
N ALA A 80 15.37 -1.33 -2.50
CA ALA A 80 15.92 -1.72 -1.19
C ALA A 80 14.97 -1.47 0.01
N HIS A 81 13.81 -0.84 -0.20
CA HIS A 81 12.92 -0.40 0.87
C HIS A 81 11.52 -1.02 0.80
N VAL A 82 11.40 -2.20 0.19
CA VAL A 82 10.17 -2.99 0.17
C VAL A 82 10.34 -4.17 1.12
N TYR A 83 9.42 -4.31 2.07
CA TYR A 83 9.52 -5.29 3.15
C TYR A 83 8.20 -6.03 3.33
N THR A 84 8.29 -7.29 3.75
CA THR A 84 7.18 -7.93 4.48
C THR A 84 7.07 -7.33 5.87
N VAL A 85 5.91 -7.49 6.53
CA VAL A 85 5.72 -7.11 7.94
C VAL A 85 6.83 -7.69 8.84
N SER A 86 7.19 -8.97 8.65
CA SER A 86 8.23 -9.64 9.46
C SER A 86 9.61 -9.02 9.25
N SER A 87 10.03 -8.80 7.99
CA SER A 87 11.33 -8.21 7.68
C SER A 87 11.42 -6.74 8.10
N PHE A 88 10.32 -5.99 7.97
CA PHE A 88 10.24 -4.60 8.41
C PHE A 88 10.50 -4.48 9.91
N ASN A 89 9.87 -5.36 10.71
CA ASN A 89 10.00 -5.38 12.16
C ASN A 89 11.39 -5.81 12.66
N LYS A 90 12.19 -6.48 11.81
CA LYS A 90 13.58 -6.88 12.11
C LYS A 90 14.59 -5.81 11.67
N LEU A 91 14.19 -4.88 10.81
CA LEU A 91 15.09 -3.87 10.26
C LEU A 91 15.36 -2.76 11.28
N HIS A 92 16.62 -2.31 11.34
CA HIS A 92 16.97 -1.11 12.09
C HIS A 92 16.27 0.13 11.49
N LYS A 93 15.63 0.94 12.36
CA LYS A 93 14.79 2.09 11.97
C LYS A 93 15.50 3.09 11.04
N ASN A 94 16.80 3.32 11.24
CA ASN A 94 17.60 4.25 10.42
C ASN A 94 17.97 3.72 9.01
N LYS A 95 17.69 2.46 8.68
CA LYS A 95 18.03 1.85 7.38
C LYS A 95 16.93 2.00 6.33
N ARG A 96 15.83 2.69 6.66
CA ARG A 96 14.68 2.84 5.78
C ARG A 96 14.14 4.27 5.80
N PRO A 97 13.51 4.73 4.70
CA PRO A 97 12.78 5.98 4.71
C PRO A 97 11.66 5.98 5.75
N SER A 98 11.42 7.15 6.36
CA SER A 98 10.43 7.31 7.43
C SER A 98 8.99 7.36 6.92
N ASN A 99 8.78 7.76 5.67
CA ASN A 99 7.47 7.74 5.04
C ASN A 99 7.15 6.31 4.59
N ILE A 100 6.05 5.77 5.09
CA ILE A 100 5.66 4.39 4.91
C ILE A 100 4.34 4.34 4.15
N LEU A 101 4.30 3.49 3.14
CA LEU A 101 3.10 3.07 2.46
C LEU A 101 2.83 1.63 2.83
N ILE A 102 1.60 1.32 3.23
CA ILE A 102 1.19 -0.04 3.60
C ILE A 102 0.17 -0.60 2.61
N THR A 103 0.22 -1.90 2.37
CA THR A 103 -0.73 -2.61 1.52
C THR A 103 -1.78 -3.35 2.34
N GLU A 104 -2.76 -3.94 1.66
CA GLU A 104 -3.83 -4.68 2.32
C GLU A 104 -3.27 -5.86 3.11
N GLY A 105 -3.88 -6.18 4.25
CA GLY A 105 -3.42 -7.27 5.13
C GLY A 105 -2.23 -6.89 6.02
N VAL A 106 -1.76 -5.64 5.97
CA VAL A 106 -0.86 -5.10 7.00
C VAL A 106 -1.68 -4.70 8.24
N ASP A 107 -1.39 -5.34 9.36
CA ASP A 107 -1.92 -4.94 10.66
C ASP A 107 -1.02 -3.83 11.24
N ILE A 108 -1.47 -2.57 11.15
CA ILE A 108 -0.70 -1.39 11.55
C ILE A 108 -0.21 -1.49 12.99
N ASP A 109 -1.06 -2.01 13.88
CA ASP A 109 -0.76 -2.17 15.31
C ASP A 109 0.42 -3.12 15.57
N LYS A 110 0.78 -3.97 14.59
CA LYS A 110 1.92 -4.90 14.66
C LYS A 110 3.21 -4.35 14.07
N LEU A 111 3.21 -3.14 13.51
CA LEU A 111 4.40 -2.52 12.94
C LEU A 111 5.28 -1.89 14.03
N LYS A 112 6.57 -2.26 14.05
CA LYS A 112 7.58 -1.64 14.93
C LYS A 112 8.05 -0.30 14.35
N LEU A 113 7.18 0.71 14.47
CA LEU A 113 7.45 2.06 14.01
C LEU A 113 8.50 2.77 14.89
N GLY A 114 9.30 3.64 14.26
CA GLY A 114 10.15 4.62 14.93
C GLY A 114 9.43 5.94 15.15
N ASN A 115 9.97 6.79 16.02
CA ASN A 115 9.36 8.08 16.34
C ASN A 115 9.24 9.04 15.14
N ARG A 116 10.04 8.80 14.09
CA ARG A 116 10.02 9.58 12.84
C ARG A 116 9.16 8.96 11.76
N ASP A 117 8.77 7.70 11.94
CA ASP A 117 8.01 6.97 10.93
C ASP A 117 6.60 7.52 10.82
N LYS A 118 6.12 7.68 9.59
CA LYS A 118 4.79 8.18 9.27
C LYS A 118 4.17 7.28 8.22
N ILE A 119 2.98 6.76 8.50
CA ILE A 119 2.19 6.06 7.49
C ILE A 119 1.51 7.13 6.65
N ILE A 120 1.98 7.32 5.43
CA ILE A 120 1.45 8.38 4.56
C ILE A 120 0.37 7.87 3.61
N SER A 121 0.20 6.56 3.41
CA SER A 121 -0.91 6.03 2.63
C SER A 121 -1.09 4.55 2.93
N GLY A 122 -2.32 4.07 2.82
CA GLY A 122 -2.66 2.67 2.97
C GLY A 122 -3.57 2.18 1.85
N PHE A 123 -3.35 0.96 1.39
CA PHE A 123 -4.28 0.28 0.50
C PHE A 123 -5.04 -0.74 1.30
N VAL A 124 -6.36 -0.61 1.35
CA VAL A 124 -7.22 -1.49 2.14
C VAL A 124 -8.46 -1.80 1.32
N ASP A 125 -8.97 -3.02 1.48
CA ASP A 125 -10.36 -3.34 1.18
C ASP A 125 -11.21 -2.49 2.14
N TYR A 126 -11.91 -1.48 1.59
CA TYR A 126 -12.61 -0.48 2.37
C TYR A 126 -13.79 -1.10 3.14
N GLU A 127 -14.50 -2.06 2.54
CA GLU A 127 -15.59 -2.75 3.22
C GLU A 127 -15.11 -3.58 4.41
N LYS A 128 -13.98 -4.27 4.26
CA LYS A 128 -13.38 -5.10 5.32
C LYS A 128 -12.78 -4.25 6.43
N TYR A 129 -12.18 -3.11 6.07
CA TYR A 129 -11.75 -2.10 7.04
C TYR A 129 -12.95 -1.54 7.82
N GLN A 130 -13.99 -1.07 7.12
CA GLN A 130 -15.20 -0.53 7.75
C GLN A 130 -15.89 -1.56 8.63
N ARG A 131 -16.02 -2.82 8.18
CA ARG A 131 -16.56 -3.92 9.00
C ARG A 131 -15.71 -4.20 10.25
N ARG A 132 -14.38 -4.11 10.16
CA ARG A 132 -13.48 -4.26 11.31
C ARG A 132 -13.67 -3.12 12.32
N GLU A 133 -13.73 -1.88 11.86
CA GLU A 133 -13.91 -0.71 12.74
C GLU A 133 -15.30 -0.70 13.39
N LEU A 134 -16.36 -1.04 12.65
CA LEU A 134 -17.71 -1.21 13.20
C LEU A 134 -17.77 -2.31 14.27
N ARG A 135 -17.07 -3.44 14.08
CA ARG A 135 -16.98 -4.50 15.10
C ARG A 135 -16.22 -4.04 16.35
N LYS A 136 -15.13 -3.28 16.20
CA LYS A 136 -14.38 -2.73 17.33
C LYS A 136 -15.22 -1.76 18.16
N LEU A 137 -16.04 -0.94 17.51
CA LEU A 137 -16.97 -0.03 18.19
C LEU A 137 -18.01 -0.81 18.99
N LYS A 138 -18.67 -1.79 18.39
CA LYS A 138 -19.66 -2.64 19.08
C LYS A 138 -19.08 -3.37 20.29
N LEU A 139 -17.88 -3.96 20.16
CA LEU A 139 -17.20 -4.63 21.27
C LEU A 139 -16.81 -3.68 22.41
N ARG A 140 -16.61 -2.38 22.14
CA ARG A 140 -16.37 -1.38 23.19
C ARG A 140 -17.66 -0.96 23.89
N GLU A 141 -18.78 -1.01 23.19
CA GLU A 141 -20.11 -0.73 23.75
C GLU A 141 -20.62 -1.89 24.60
N GLU A 142 -20.32 -3.14 24.24
CA GLU A 142 -20.70 -4.35 25.02
C GLU A 142 -19.87 -4.57 26.30
N VAL A 143 -18.72 -3.90 26.44
CA VAL A 143 -17.85 -3.97 27.63
C VAL A 143 -18.14 -2.84 28.63
N LYS A 144 -19.05 -1.91 28.31
CA LYS A 144 -19.59 -0.92 29.24
C LYS A 144 -20.85 -1.44 29.92
#